data_AF-A0A0P0CTR6-F1
#
_entry.id   AF-A0A0P0CTR6-F1
#
_cell.length_a   1.000
_cell.length_b   1.000
_cell.length_c   1.000
_cell.angle_alpha   90.00
_cell.angle_beta   90.00
_cell.angle_gamma   90.00
#
_symmetry.space_group_name_H-M   'P 1'
#
loop_
_entity.id
_entity.type
_entity.pdbx_description
1 polymer ?
#
loop_
_entity_poly.entity_id
_entity_poly.type
_entity_poly.pdbx_seq_one_letter_code
_entity_poly.pdbx_strand_id
1 'polypeptide(L)'
;MKEITLFIFSFLLIISNNIILAQNTTKHSHLNSKIPIAENIKIGELNNGLTYYIRNNKKPEDKVELRLIIKAESIRKKILVKFTEKC
;
A
#
# COMPACT_ATOMS: atom_id res chain seq x y z
N MET A 1 -19.82 50.66 -22.26
CA MET A 1 -19.38 49.98 -21.01
C MET A 1 -20.21 48.75 -20.69
N LYS A 2 -21.56 48.81 -20.72
CA LYS A 2 -22.43 47.66 -20.42
C LYS A 2 -22.21 46.43 -21.33
N GLU A 3 -22.03 46.64 -22.64
CA GLU A 3 -21.73 45.56 -23.59
C GLU A 3 -20.42 44.83 -23.27
N ILE A 4 -19.37 45.58 -22.92
CA ILE A 4 -18.06 45.01 -22.54
C ILE A 4 -18.18 44.21 -21.24
N THR A 5 -18.95 44.72 -20.26
CA THR A 5 -19.23 44.00 -19.01
C THR A 5 -19.99 42.69 -19.27
N LEU A 6 -20.91 42.68 -20.22
CA LEU A 6 -21.68 41.48 -20.63
C LEU A 6 -20.77 40.42 -21.28
N PHE A 7 -19.85 40.84 -22.15
CA PHE A 7 -18.87 39.95 -22.78
C PHE A 7 -17.90 39.34 -21.76
N ILE A 8 -17.42 40.13 -20.80
CA ILE A 8 -16.53 39.64 -19.72
C ILE A 8 -17.26 38.62 -18.85
N PHE A 9 -18.54 38.86 -18.53
CA PHE A 9 -19.35 37.95 -17.73
C PHE A 9 -19.59 36.61 -18.45
N SER A 10 -19.88 36.65 -19.76
CA SER A 10 -20.02 35.46 -20.60
C SER A 10 -18.73 34.63 -20.65
N PHE A 11 -17.59 35.30 -20.81
CA PHE A 11 -16.28 34.65 -20.82
C PHE A 11 -15.95 34.00 -19.46
N LEU A 12 -16.27 34.67 -18.34
CA LEU A 12 -16.08 34.14 -17.00
C LEU A 12 -16.92 32.88 -16.73
N LEU A 13 -18.14 32.82 -17.27
CA LEU A 13 -19.04 31.68 -17.20
C LEU A 13 -18.53 30.46 -17.99
N ILE A 14 -17.82 30.67 -19.09
CA ILE A 14 -17.25 29.58 -19.89
C ILE A 14 -16.02 28.96 -19.20
N ILE A 15 -15.20 29.78 -18.53
CA ILE A 15 -14.01 29.30 -17.81
C ILE A 15 -14.38 28.42 -16.61
N SER A 16 -15.44 28.76 -15.87
CA SER A 16 -15.83 28.03 -14.65
C SER A 16 -16.26 26.58 -14.90
N ASN A 17 -16.82 26.28 -16.08
CA ASN A 17 -17.26 24.92 -16.43
C ASN A 17 -16.09 23.92 -16.65
N ASN A 18 -14.88 24.41 -16.97
CA ASN A 18 -13.72 23.55 -17.23
C ASN A 18 -13.03 23.05 -15.95
N ILE A 19 -13.35 23.62 -14.78
CA ILE A 19 -12.75 23.25 -13.49
C ILE A 19 -13.35 21.95 -12.94
N ILE A 20 -14.57 21.59 -13.36
CA ILE A 20 -15.32 20.43 -12.83
C ILE A 20 -14.75 19.09 -13.34
N LEU A 21 -14.14 19.06 -14.53
CA LEU A 21 -13.57 17.83 -15.12
C LEU A 21 -12.16 17.46 -14.61
N ALA A 22 -11.44 18.40 -13.97
CA ALA A 22 -10.10 18.13 -13.46
C ALA A 22 -10.10 17.35 -12.13
N GLN A 23 -11.26 17.25 -11.47
CA GLN A 23 -11.44 16.43 -10.26
C GLN A 23 -11.71 14.99 -10.67
N ASN A 24 -10.73 14.37 -11.35
CA ASN A 24 -10.61 12.92 -11.32
C ASN A 24 -10.31 12.56 -9.87
N THR A 25 -11.39 12.40 -9.10
CA THR A 25 -11.36 11.79 -7.79
C THR A 25 -10.60 10.48 -7.99
N THR A 26 -9.34 10.47 -7.58
CA THR A 26 -8.68 9.22 -7.29
C THR A 26 -9.56 8.61 -6.22
N LYS A 27 -10.40 7.65 -6.63
CA LYS A 27 -11.10 6.75 -5.72
C LYS A 27 -10.00 6.03 -4.95
N HIS A 28 -9.50 6.67 -3.90
CA HIS A 28 -9.00 5.98 -2.72
C HIS A 28 -10.24 5.47 -1.96
N SER A 29 -11.07 4.72 -2.68
CA SER A 29 -12.07 3.87 -2.07
C SER A 29 -11.28 2.90 -1.23
N HIS A 30 -11.46 2.98 0.09
CA HIS A 30 -10.96 2.02 1.06
C HIS A 30 -9.53 2.25 1.58
N LEU A 31 -9.29 3.38 2.25
CA LEU A 31 -8.16 3.55 3.19
C LEU A 31 -8.19 2.51 4.34
N ASN A 32 -9.35 1.89 4.58
CA ASN A 32 -9.55 0.82 5.56
C ASN A 32 -9.41 -0.59 4.95
N SER A 33 -8.99 -0.73 3.68
CA SER A 33 -8.81 -2.05 3.09
C SER A 33 -7.53 -2.68 3.61
N LYS A 34 -7.62 -3.96 3.94
CA LYS A 34 -6.43 -4.71 4.30
C LYS A 34 -5.54 -4.85 3.06
N ILE A 35 -4.27 -4.49 3.19
CA ILE A 35 -3.29 -4.67 2.12
C ILE A 35 -3.26 -6.15 1.75
N PRO A 36 -3.49 -6.52 0.48
CA PRO A 36 -3.46 -7.91 0.05
C PRO A 36 -2.06 -8.47 0.22
N ILE A 37 -1.99 -9.73 0.66
CA ILE A 37 -0.72 -10.45 0.77
C ILE A 37 -0.40 -11.03 -0.61
N ALA A 38 0.87 -11.00 -1.01
CA ALA A 38 1.30 -11.53 -2.29
C ALA A 38 1.00 -13.04 -2.42
N GLU A 39 0.52 -13.45 -3.59
CA GLU A 39 0.08 -14.83 -3.88
C GLU A 39 1.21 -15.87 -3.79
N ASN A 40 2.46 -15.43 -3.94
CA ASN A 40 3.65 -16.29 -3.86
C ASN A 40 4.10 -16.62 -2.43
N ILE A 41 3.31 -16.23 -1.43
CA ILE A 41 3.59 -16.49 -0.01
C ILE A 41 2.67 -17.60 0.49
N LYS A 42 3.27 -18.71 0.94
CA LYS A 42 2.54 -19.76 1.66
C LYS A 42 2.47 -19.40 3.15
N ILE A 43 1.28 -19.45 3.72
CA ILE A 43 1.01 -19.11 5.13
C ILE A 43 0.33 -20.31 5.78
N GLY A 44 0.72 -20.62 7.02
CA GLY A 44 0.04 -21.61 7.83
C GLY A 44 0.36 -21.44 9.30
N GLU A 45 -0.26 -22.29 10.12
CA GLU A 45 -0.05 -22.35 11.56
C GLU A 45 0.27 -23.79 11.94
N LEU A 46 1.31 -23.97 12.74
CA LEU A 46 1.70 -25.26 13.29
C LEU A 46 0.83 -25.59 14.51
N ASN A 47 0.75 -26.87 14.88
CA ASN A 47 -0.07 -27.32 16.03
C ASN A 47 0.32 -26.68 17.36
N ASN A 48 1.53 -26.13 17.48
CA ASN A 48 2.01 -25.41 18.65
C ASN A 48 1.70 -23.89 18.62
N GLY A 49 0.92 -23.42 17.65
CA GLY A 49 0.51 -22.03 17.50
C GLY A 49 1.52 -21.13 16.78
N LEU A 50 2.63 -21.68 16.26
CA LEU A 50 3.58 -20.88 15.48
C LEU A 50 3.05 -20.66 14.06
N THR A 51 2.86 -19.40 13.69
CA THR A 51 2.54 -19.00 12.32
C THR A 51 3.80 -18.93 11.47
N TYR A 52 3.80 -19.59 10.30
CA TYR A 52 4.91 -19.53 9.36
C TYR A 52 4.52 -18.82 8.05
N TYR A 53 5.53 -18.22 7.42
CA TYR A 53 5.44 -17.59 6.12
C TYR A 53 6.60 -18.09 5.27
N ILE A 54 6.30 -18.73 4.14
CA ILE A 54 7.32 -19.23 3.21
C ILE A 54 7.18 -18.46 1.91
N ARG A 55 8.26 -17.82 1.49
CA ARG A 55 8.38 -17.14 0.20
C ARG A 55 9.61 -17.65 -0.51
N ASN A 56 9.43 -18.17 -1.73
CA ASN A 56 10.56 -18.49 -2.59
C ASN A 56 11.12 -17.18 -3.18
N ASN A 57 12.42 -16.92 -2.97
CA ASN A 57 13.13 -15.80 -3.55
C ASN A 57 14.19 -16.35 -4.51
N LYS A 58 14.11 -15.98 -5.79
CA LYS A 58 15.08 -16.42 -6.80
C LYS A 58 16.48 -15.82 -6.61
N LYS A 59 16.61 -14.76 -5.81
CA LYS A 59 17.87 -14.03 -5.60
C LYS A 59 18.05 -13.60 -4.14
N PRO A 60 19.28 -13.61 -3.62
CA PRO A 60 20.46 -14.26 -4.22
C PRO A 60 20.27 -15.77 -4.31
N GLU A 61 20.91 -16.38 -5.31
CA GLU A 61 20.90 -17.84 -5.51
C GLU A 61 21.62 -18.52 -4.33
N ASP A 62 21.25 -19.77 -4.04
CA ASP A 62 21.84 -20.60 -2.97
C ASP A 62 21.88 -19.93 -1.60
N LYS A 63 20.84 -19.16 -1.26
CA LYS A 63 20.72 -18.51 0.04
C LYS A 63 19.35 -18.72 0.66
N VAL A 64 19.35 -19.15 1.91
CA VAL A 64 18.15 -19.22 2.73
C VAL A 64 18.22 -18.17 3.84
N GLU A 65 17.13 -17.41 4.00
CA GLU A 65 16.99 -16.46 5.10
C GLU A 65 15.84 -16.90 6.01
N LEU A 66 16.18 -17.29 7.23
CA LEU A 66 15.21 -17.61 8.27
C LEU A 66 15.04 -16.39 9.17
N ARG A 67 13.79 -16.03 9.45
CA ARG A 67 13.47 -14.88 10.30
C ARG A 67 12.53 -15.30 11.40
N LEU A 68 13.01 -15.23 12.65
CA LEU A 68 12.17 -15.43 13.81
C LEU A 68 11.61 -14.08 14.25
N ILE A 69 10.29 -14.00 14.31
CA ILE A 69 9.56 -12.83 14.78
C ILE A 69 9.04 -13.14 16.17
N ILE A 70 9.47 -12.35 17.16
CA ILE A 70 8.96 -12.44 18.52
C ILE A 70 8.08 -11.22 18.78
N LYS A 71 6.79 -11.47 19.07
CA LYS A 71 5.84 -10.47 19.54
C LYS A 71 5.95 -10.44 21.08
N ALA A 72 6.58 -9.41 21.62
CA ALA A 72 6.74 -9.24 23.06
C ALA A 72 5.89 -8.07 23.58
N GLU A 73 5.38 -8.20 24.81
CA GLU A 73 4.34 -7.33 25.36
C GLU A 73 4.87 -5.98 25.89
N SER A 74 6.16 -5.87 26.19
CA SER A 74 6.74 -4.61 26.66
C SER A 74 6.82 -3.58 25.51
N ILE A 75 5.73 -2.83 25.33
CA ILE A 75 5.54 -1.60 24.51
C ILE A 75 5.37 -1.76 22.97
N ARG A 76 4.82 -2.87 22.47
CA ARG A 76 4.57 -3.09 21.01
C ARG A 76 5.86 -3.12 20.17
N LYS A 77 6.91 -3.78 20.66
CA LYS A 77 8.15 -3.99 19.88
C LYS A 77 8.14 -5.37 19.22
N LYS A 78 8.20 -5.39 17.89
CA LYS A 78 8.45 -6.60 17.10
C LYS A 78 9.96 -6.80 17.00
N ILE A 79 10.47 -7.89 17.56
CA ILE A 79 11.88 -8.26 17.41
C ILE A 79 11.99 -9.19 16.21
N LEU A 80 12.89 -8.86 15.29
CA LEU A 80 13.22 -9.67 14.12
C LEU A 80 14.64 -10.19 14.28
N VAL A 81 14.78 -11.49 14.50
CA VAL A 81 16.08 -12.16 14.46
C VAL A 81 16.24 -12.77 13.08
N LYS A 82 17.31 -12.40 12.38
CA LYS A 82 17.60 -12.88 11.03
C LYS A 82 18.78 -13.85 11.08
N PHE A 83 18.52 -15.08 10.67
CA PHE A 83 19.52 -16.10 10.43
C PHE A 83 19.67 -16.25 8.92
N THR A 84 20.92 -16.29 8.45
CA THR A 84 21.20 -16.47 7.04
C THR A 84 22.22 -17.56 6.89
N GLU A 85 21.93 -18.50 6.01
CA GLU A 85 22.84 -19.57 5.65
C GLU A 85 23.00 -19.58 4.13
N LYS A 86 24.23 -19.84 3.71
CA LYS A 86 24.54 -20.09 2.31
C LYS A 86 24.39 -21.60 2.12
N CYS A 87 23.55 -22.00 1.19
CA CYS A 87 23.36 -23.40 0.83
C CYS A 87 24.54 -23.92 0.00
#